data_AF-A0A259Q1Q6-F1
#
_entry.id   AF-A0A259Q1Q6-F1
#
_cell.length_a   1.000
_cell.length_b   1.000
_cell.length_c   1.000
_cell.angle_alpha   90.00
_cell.angle_beta   90.00
_cell.angle_gamma   90.00
#
_symmetry.space_group_name_H-M   'P 1'
#
loop_
_entity.id
_entity.type
_entity.pdbx_description
1 polymer ?
#
loop_
_entity_poly.entity_id
_entity_poly.type
_entity_poly.pdbx_seq_one_letter_code
_entity_poly.pdbx_strand_id
1 'polypeptide(L)'
;DCHGEPAVLVGHSLGGYLSLMAAHARPELAQQVILLDSPVVSGWRARLLWLSKRTGLGERFSPAAAAKRRRTRWPDVDAVRTHFSSKTAFAQWDPEMLGDYCAFGTRADPQGRALAFERDIEYRIYKTLPHQLGALARKPFPVPVSFIGGRSSREIRMAGMQTTMRLAQDRLQWIDGSHLFPFEAPQQTARLIERAFDLASNACHPGLKTCSL
;
A
#
# COMPACT_ATOMS: atom_id res chain seq x y z
N ASP A 1 12.52 24.84 2.85
CA ASP A 1 13.64 23.94 3.20
C ASP A 1 13.22 22.89 4.22
N CYS A 2 12.79 21.72 3.74
CA CYS A 2 12.32 20.59 4.56
C CYS A 2 13.39 19.50 4.75
N HIS A 3 14.65 19.79 4.42
CA HIS A 3 15.73 18.80 4.30
C HIS A 3 16.28 18.23 5.62
N GLY A 4 15.55 18.33 6.73
CA GLY A 4 15.96 17.77 8.03
C GLY A 4 14.84 17.41 9.01
N GLU A 5 13.57 17.60 8.64
CA GLU A 5 12.45 17.25 9.52
C GLU A 5 12.03 15.79 9.34
N PRO A 6 11.64 15.07 10.41
CA PRO A 6 11.09 13.73 10.31
C PRO A 6 9.86 13.71 9.39
N ALA A 7 9.82 12.76 8.45
CA ALA A 7 8.76 12.70 7.45
C ALA A 7 7.54 11.90 7.93
N VAL A 8 6.37 12.24 7.40
CA VAL A 8 5.16 11.42 7.49
C VAL A 8 5.22 10.35 6.41
N LEU A 9 5.31 9.08 6.79
CA LEU A 9 5.42 7.98 5.82
C LEU A 9 4.04 7.41 5.51
N VAL A 10 3.48 7.78 4.36
CA VAL A 10 2.21 7.24 3.87
C VAL A 10 2.47 6.14 2.86
N GLY A 11 1.91 4.95 3.07
CA GLY A 11 2.16 3.82 2.20
C GLY A 11 0.95 2.92 2.00
N HIS A 12 0.68 2.58 0.74
CA HIS A 12 -0.35 1.61 0.35
C HIS A 12 0.24 0.22 0.12
N SER A 13 -0.48 -0.81 0.56
CA SER A 13 -0.11 -2.22 0.37
C SER A 13 1.36 -2.50 0.76
N LEU A 14 2.22 -2.90 -0.19
CA LEU A 14 3.65 -3.07 0.04
C LEU A 14 4.33 -1.78 0.51
N GLY A 15 3.93 -0.62 0.00
CA GLY A 15 4.46 0.68 0.43
C GLY A 15 4.26 0.90 1.92
N GLY A 16 3.11 0.50 2.50
CA GLY A 16 2.88 0.61 3.95
C GLY A 16 3.81 -0.29 4.75
N TYR A 17 4.12 -1.49 4.25
CA TYR A 17 5.10 -2.37 4.88
C TYR A 17 6.52 -1.81 4.82
N LEU A 18 6.91 -1.21 3.70
CA LEU A 18 8.19 -0.54 3.56
C LEU A 18 8.28 0.67 4.49
N SER A 19 7.20 1.43 4.66
CA SER A 19 7.12 2.53 5.63
C SER A 19 7.31 2.05 7.07
N LEU A 20 6.70 0.93 7.47
CA LEU A 20 6.94 0.33 8.79
C LEU A 20 8.40 -0.12 8.94
N MET A 21 8.98 -0.74 7.93
CA MET A 21 10.38 -1.17 7.99
C MET A 21 11.33 0.03 8.08
N ALA A 22 11.08 1.09 7.32
CA ALA A 22 11.88 2.31 7.33
C ALA A 22 11.78 3.04 8.68
N ALA A 23 10.57 3.26 9.19
CA ALA A 23 10.36 3.90 10.50
C ALA A 23 10.91 3.06 11.66
N HIS A 24 10.89 1.73 11.54
CA HIS A 24 11.51 0.88 12.54
C HIS A 24 13.04 0.96 12.51
N ALA A 25 13.64 1.01 11.32
CA ALA A 25 15.09 1.04 11.14
C ALA A 25 15.71 2.41 11.47
N ARG A 26 15.00 3.51 11.15
CA ARG A 26 15.45 4.89 11.30
C ARG A 26 14.31 5.77 11.87
N PRO A 27 13.88 5.54 13.12
CA PRO A 27 12.74 6.23 13.72
C PRO A 27 12.92 7.75 13.81
N GLU A 28 14.15 8.24 13.90
CA GLU A 28 14.46 9.67 13.90
C GLU A 28 14.15 10.38 12.58
N LEU A 29 13.96 9.62 11.48
CA LEU A 29 13.57 10.16 10.17
C LEU A 29 12.06 10.08 9.93
N ALA A 30 11.29 9.49 10.84
CA ALA A 30 9.86 9.28 10.68
C ALA A 30 9.08 9.94 11.81
N GLN A 31 8.18 10.86 11.47
CA GLN A 31 7.26 11.45 12.44
C GLN A 31 6.14 10.45 12.79
N GLN A 32 5.60 9.75 11.79
CA GLN A 32 4.53 8.78 11.92
C GLN A 32 4.43 7.92 10.66
N VAL A 33 3.69 6.80 10.74
CA VAL A 33 3.38 5.93 9.60
C VAL A 33 1.87 5.88 9.40
N ILE A 34 1.41 6.16 8.18
CA ILE A 34 0.01 6.03 7.78
C ILE A 34 -0.11 4.87 6.79
N LEU A 35 -0.77 3.80 7.23
CA LEU A 35 -0.98 2.57 6.46
C LEU A 35 -2.29 2.66 5.68
N LEU A 36 -2.20 2.60 4.35
CA LEU A 36 -3.37 2.48 3.47
C LEU A 36 -3.53 1.01 3.10
N ASP A 37 -4.57 0.36 3.61
CA ASP A 37 -4.91 -1.04 3.35
C ASP A 37 -3.72 -2.02 3.45
N SER A 38 -2.82 -1.78 4.42
CA SER A 38 -1.59 -2.57 4.62
C SER A 38 -1.70 -3.39 5.91
N PRO A 39 -2.62 -4.37 6.01
CA PRO A 39 -2.82 -5.10 7.25
C PRO A 39 -1.56 -5.88 7.61
N VAL A 40 -1.09 -5.72 8.84
CA VAL A 40 0.15 -6.38 9.30
C VAL A 40 -0.14 -7.84 9.58
N VAL A 41 0.28 -8.69 8.65
CA VAL A 41 0.11 -10.14 8.77
C VAL A 41 1.06 -10.66 9.85
N SER A 42 0.51 -11.37 10.84
CA SER A 42 1.29 -12.05 11.87
C SER A 42 0.75 -13.45 12.16
N GLY A 43 1.54 -14.26 12.87
CA GLY A 43 1.13 -15.59 13.32
C GLY A 43 1.01 -16.63 12.19
N TRP A 44 0.13 -17.61 12.39
CA TRP A 44 -0.02 -18.77 11.49
C TRP A 44 -0.51 -18.38 10.08
N ARG A 45 -1.27 -17.29 9.96
CA ARG A 45 -1.74 -16.77 8.65
C ARG A 45 -0.59 -16.26 7.78
N ALA A 46 0.43 -15.64 8.38
CA ALA A 46 1.65 -15.25 7.67
C ALA A 46 2.39 -16.48 7.13
N ARG A 47 2.45 -17.56 7.92
CA ARG A 47 3.05 -18.84 7.51
C ARG A 47 2.25 -19.50 6.39
N LEU A 48 0.91 -19.49 6.44
CA LEU A 48 0.07 -20.08 5.39
C LEU A 48 0.15 -19.30 4.07
N LEU A 49 0.13 -17.97 4.12
CA LEU A 49 0.34 -17.10 2.96
C LEU A 49 1.74 -17.25 2.36
N TRP A 50 2.75 -17.46 3.20
CA TRP A 50 4.11 -17.74 2.74
C TRP A 50 4.22 -19.13 2.11
N LEU A 51 3.60 -20.15 2.71
CA LEU A 51 3.60 -21.52 2.18
C LEU A 51 2.86 -21.60 0.84
N SER A 52 1.71 -20.92 0.70
CA SER A 52 0.94 -20.90 -0.56
C SER A 52 1.68 -20.17 -1.69
N LYS A 53 2.50 -19.16 -1.37
CA LYS A 53 3.39 -18.52 -2.35
C LYS A 53 4.54 -19.44 -2.81
N ARG A 54 4.95 -20.39 -1.98
CA ARG A 54 6.09 -21.29 -2.24
C ARG A 54 5.70 -22.58 -2.96
N THR A 55 4.46 -23.05 -2.80
CA THR A 55 3.97 -24.30 -3.42
C THR A 55 3.49 -24.14 -4.87
N GLY A 56 3.35 -22.91 -5.39
CA GLY A 56 2.96 -22.67 -6.79
C GLY A 56 1.51 -23.02 -7.14
N LEU A 57 0.75 -23.64 -6.23
CA LEU A 57 -0.63 -24.11 -6.44
C LEU A 57 -1.67 -22.98 -6.70
N GLY A 58 -1.26 -21.72 -6.73
CA GLY A 58 -2.09 -20.55 -7.07
C GLY A 58 -1.56 -19.71 -8.23
N GLU A 59 -0.54 -20.17 -8.96
CA GLU A 59 0.15 -19.34 -9.97
C GLU A 59 -0.78 -18.84 -11.08
N ARG A 60 -1.91 -19.48 -11.40
CA ARG A 60 -2.75 -18.98 -12.49
C ARG A 60 -3.46 -17.65 -12.17
N PHE A 61 -3.70 -17.35 -10.89
CA PHE A 61 -4.46 -16.17 -10.42
C PHE A 61 -3.72 -15.32 -9.36
N SER A 62 -2.41 -15.50 -9.20
CA SER A 62 -1.62 -14.69 -8.27
C SER A 62 -1.22 -13.32 -8.85
N PRO A 63 -0.99 -12.28 -8.03
CA PRO A 63 -0.47 -10.99 -8.50
C PRO A 63 0.84 -11.12 -9.28
N ALA A 64 1.71 -12.06 -8.89
CA ALA A 64 2.95 -12.35 -9.59
C ALA A 64 2.70 -12.84 -11.03
N ALA A 65 1.75 -13.75 -11.25
CA ALA A 65 1.48 -14.23 -12.60
C ALA A 65 0.77 -13.20 -13.48
N ALA A 66 -0.07 -12.34 -12.88
CA ALA A 66 -0.61 -11.18 -13.56
C ALA A 66 0.50 -10.22 -14.01
N ALA A 67 1.48 -9.93 -13.14
CA ALA A 67 2.66 -9.12 -13.46
C ALA A 67 3.48 -9.73 -14.61
N LYS A 68 3.75 -11.05 -14.58
CA LYS A 68 4.50 -11.75 -15.64
C LYS A 68 3.81 -11.68 -17.01
N ARG A 69 2.48 -11.74 -17.04
CA ARG A 69 1.67 -11.65 -18.28
C ARG A 69 1.26 -10.22 -18.63
N ARG A 70 1.70 -9.22 -17.88
CA ARG A 70 1.33 -7.83 -18.11
C ARG A 70 1.75 -7.43 -19.52
N ARG A 71 0.78 -6.91 -20.27
CA ARG A 71 1.02 -6.28 -21.57
C ARG A 71 1.97 -5.10 -21.36
N THR A 72 2.94 -4.95 -22.24
CA THR A 72 4.01 -3.95 -22.07
C THR A 72 3.99 -2.83 -23.10
N ARG A 73 3.19 -2.97 -24.17
CA ARG A 73 3.15 -2.04 -25.32
C ARG A 73 1.72 -1.81 -25.82
N TRP A 74 1.42 -0.59 -26.23
CA TRP A 74 0.14 -0.14 -26.79
C TRP A 74 0.38 0.87 -27.93
N PRO A 75 -0.55 1.03 -28.89
CA PRO A 75 -0.38 1.98 -29.98
C PRO A 75 -0.43 3.44 -29.51
N ASP A 76 -1.25 3.76 -28.51
CA ASP A 76 -1.45 5.11 -27.98
C ASP A 76 -2.00 5.03 -26.53
N VAL A 77 -2.21 6.18 -25.90
CA VAL A 77 -2.71 6.26 -24.51
C VAL A 77 -4.19 5.86 -24.39
N ASP A 78 -4.99 6.05 -25.43
CA ASP A 78 -6.40 5.67 -25.43
C ASP A 78 -6.56 4.14 -25.44
N ALA A 79 -5.71 3.43 -26.19
CA ALA A 79 -5.62 1.98 -26.16
C ALA A 79 -5.15 1.45 -24.80
N VAL A 80 -4.31 2.21 -24.07
CA VAL A 80 -3.96 1.89 -22.67
C VAL A 80 -5.22 2.01 -21.80
N ARG A 81 -5.98 3.10 -21.95
CA ARG A 81 -7.23 3.34 -21.21
C ARG A 81 -8.25 2.24 -21.47
N THR A 82 -8.55 1.90 -22.73
CA THR A 82 -9.46 0.81 -23.10
C THR A 82 -9.00 -0.53 -22.52
N HIS A 83 -7.70 -0.81 -22.53
CA HIS A 83 -7.16 -2.04 -21.98
C HIS A 83 -7.39 -2.15 -20.47
N PHE A 84 -7.16 -1.08 -19.70
CA PHE A 84 -7.34 -1.11 -18.26
C PHE A 84 -8.81 -1.02 -17.85
N SER A 85 -9.62 -0.16 -18.46
CA SER A 85 -11.04 0.00 -18.13
C SER A 85 -11.86 -1.28 -18.34
N SER A 86 -11.47 -2.13 -19.30
CA SER A 86 -12.11 -3.45 -19.51
C SER A 86 -11.91 -4.45 -18.36
N LYS A 87 -11.00 -4.18 -17.42
CA LYS A 87 -10.70 -5.06 -16.28
C LYS A 87 -11.47 -4.61 -15.06
N THR A 88 -12.15 -5.54 -14.40
CA THR A 88 -12.95 -5.29 -13.19
C THR A 88 -12.21 -4.56 -12.08
N ALA A 89 -10.90 -4.80 -11.92
CA ALA A 89 -10.09 -4.15 -10.88
C ALA A 89 -9.89 -2.64 -11.10
N PHE A 90 -9.96 -2.17 -12.36
CA PHE A 90 -9.80 -0.77 -12.73
C PHE A 90 -11.13 -0.08 -13.03
N ALA A 91 -12.19 -0.86 -13.25
CA ALA A 91 -13.53 -0.33 -13.55
C ALA A 91 -14.12 0.52 -12.40
N GLN A 92 -13.64 0.32 -11.17
CA GLN A 92 -14.05 1.10 -9.99
C GLN A 92 -13.14 2.31 -9.70
N TRP A 93 -12.08 2.50 -10.50
CA TRP A 93 -11.17 3.62 -10.27
C TRP A 93 -11.84 4.94 -10.61
N ASP A 94 -11.43 5.97 -9.90
CA ASP A 94 -11.74 7.33 -10.29
C ASP A 94 -11.26 7.57 -11.75
N PRO A 95 -12.09 8.15 -12.63
CA PRO A 95 -11.73 8.32 -14.05
C PRO A 95 -10.46 9.13 -14.27
N GLU A 96 -10.19 10.13 -13.43
CA GLU A 96 -9.01 10.98 -13.51
C GLU A 96 -7.77 10.20 -13.09
N MET A 97 -7.85 9.45 -11.98
CA MET A 97 -6.78 8.53 -11.56
C MET A 97 -6.47 7.45 -12.61
N LEU A 98 -7.49 6.89 -13.27
CA LEU A 98 -7.26 5.94 -14.35
C LEU A 98 -6.58 6.63 -15.55
N GLY A 99 -6.97 7.86 -15.87
CA GLY A 99 -6.33 8.69 -16.88
C GLY A 99 -4.85 8.89 -16.59
N ASP A 100 -4.52 9.35 -15.38
CA ASP A 100 -3.15 9.56 -14.93
C ASP A 100 -2.35 8.25 -14.92
N TYR A 101 -2.93 7.15 -14.46
CA TYR A 101 -2.28 5.85 -14.49
C TYR A 101 -1.94 5.41 -15.93
N CYS A 102 -2.83 5.68 -16.89
CA CYS A 102 -2.56 5.38 -18.30
C CYS A 102 -1.46 6.28 -18.87
N ALA A 103 -1.47 7.56 -18.52
CA ALA A 103 -0.53 8.57 -19.02
C ALA A 103 0.87 8.46 -18.40
N PHE A 104 0.97 8.19 -17.10
CA PHE A 104 2.24 8.18 -16.35
C PHE A 104 2.72 6.78 -15.99
N GLY A 105 1.83 5.78 -15.94
CA GLY A 105 2.21 4.36 -15.86
C GLY A 105 2.77 3.80 -17.17
N THR A 106 2.70 4.59 -18.24
CA THR A 106 3.36 4.33 -19.53
C THR A 106 4.25 5.50 -19.92
N ARG A 107 5.12 5.31 -20.90
CA ARG A 107 5.97 6.33 -21.51
C ARG A 107 5.87 6.28 -23.03
N ALA A 108 6.24 7.37 -23.69
CA ALA A 108 6.36 7.39 -25.14
C ALA A 108 7.40 6.36 -25.59
N ASP A 109 7.08 5.65 -26.66
CA ASP A 109 7.93 4.65 -27.31
C ASP A 109 7.78 4.84 -28.83
N PRO A 110 8.79 4.55 -29.65
CA PRO A 110 8.68 4.69 -31.11
C PRO A 110 7.50 3.95 -31.74
N GLN A 111 6.98 2.92 -31.07
CA GLN A 111 5.83 2.12 -31.51
C GLN A 111 4.52 2.50 -30.78
N GLY A 112 4.49 3.66 -30.11
CA GLY A 112 3.33 4.17 -29.38
C GLY A 112 3.63 4.43 -27.90
N ARG A 113 3.17 3.53 -27.04
CA ARG A 113 3.33 3.58 -25.59
C ARG A 113 3.94 2.30 -25.06
N ALA A 114 4.87 2.41 -24.11
CA ALA A 114 5.43 1.29 -23.38
C ALA A 114 5.22 1.45 -21.87
N LEU A 115 5.15 0.36 -21.11
CA LEU A 115 5.13 0.44 -19.64
C LEU A 115 6.32 1.26 -19.13
N ALA A 116 6.07 2.11 -18.13
CA ALA A 116 7.11 2.94 -17.53
C ALA A 116 8.05 2.11 -16.63
N PHE A 117 7.61 0.93 -16.19
CA PHE A 117 8.37 0.03 -15.32
C PHE A 117 8.56 -1.35 -15.96
N GLU A 118 9.59 -2.06 -15.50
CA GLU A 118 9.87 -3.42 -15.94
C GLU A 118 8.97 -4.42 -15.19
N ARG A 119 8.12 -5.13 -15.94
CA ARG A 119 7.21 -6.13 -15.35
C ARG A 119 7.94 -7.24 -14.58
N ASP A 120 9.19 -7.54 -14.96
CA ASP A 120 9.99 -8.60 -14.31
C ASP A 120 10.54 -8.13 -12.96
N ILE A 121 10.72 -6.81 -12.75
CA ILE A 121 10.97 -6.24 -11.42
C ILE A 121 9.71 -6.39 -10.56
N GLU A 122 8.53 -5.99 -11.08
CA GLU A 122 7.24 -6.14 -10.39
C GLU A 122 6.98 -7.61 -9.99
N TYR A 123 7.24 -8.56 -10.90
CA TYR A 123 7.14 -9.98 -10.64
C TYR A 123 8.03 -10.44 -9.47
N ARG A 124 9.30 -10.01 -9.46
CA ARG A 124 10.25 -10.34 -8.39
C ARG A 124 9.79 -9.76 -7.06
N ILE A 125 9.32 -8.51 -7.04
CA ILE A 125 8.76 -7.87 -5.84
C ILE A 125 7.65 -8.73 -5.24
N TYR A 126 6.68 -9.20 -6.04
CA TYR A 126 5.60 -10.05 -5.54
C TYR A 126 6.09 -11.40 -5.00
N LYS A 127 7.17 -11.96 -5.55
CA LYS A 127 7.80 -13.19 -5.07
C LYS A 127 8.57 -13.01 -3.77
N THR A 128 9.14 -11.83 -3.53
CA THR A 128 10.02 -11.56 -2.39
C THR A 128 9.36 -10.72 -1.29
N LEU A 129 8.02 -10.63 -1.28
CA LEU A 129 7.29 -9.81 -0.31
C LEU A 129 7.73 -10.11 1.14
N PRO A 130 7.95 -9.07 1.98
CA PRO A 130 8.38 -9.25 3.36
C PRO A 130 7.40 -10.12 4.14
N HIS A 131 7.92 -11.12 4.85
CA HIS A 131 7.13 -12.10 5.59
C HIS A 131 7.33 -12.01 7.12
N GLN A 132 8.21 -11.12 7.59
CA GLN A 132 8.59 -10.98 9.00
C GLN A 132 7.96 -9.77 9.70
N LEU A 133 7.00 -9.10 9.06
CA LEU A 133 6.40 -7.85 9.58
C LEU A 133 5.70 -8.03 10.93
N GLY A 134 5.18 -9.23 11.23
CA GLY A 134 4.60 -9.54 12.53
C GLY A 134 5.58 -9.44 13.71
N ALA A 135 6.90 -9.52 13.48
CA ALA A 135 7.91 -9.30 14.52
C ALA A 135 8.06 -7.80 14.86
N LEU A 136 7.91 -6.92 13.87
CA LEU A 136 7.96 -5.47 14.05
C LEU A 136 6.82 -4.96 14.94
N ALA A 137 5.69 -5.69 14.95
CA ALA A 137 4.51 -5.34 15.72
C ALA A 137 4.45 -5.92 17.14
N ARG A 138 5.50 -6.63 17.60
CA ARG A 138 5.52 -7.27 18.94
C ARG A 138 6.03 -6.37 20.06
N LYS A 139 6.78 -5.32 19.72
CA LYS A 139 7.27 -4.30 20.66
C LYS A 139 6.45 -3.03 20.44
N PRO A 140 6.44 -2.09 21.40
CA PRO A 140 5.97 -0.73 21.11
C PRO A 140 6.65 -0.25 19.84
N PHE A 141 5.87 0.09 18.82
CA PHE A 141 6.43 0.63 17.58
C PHE A 141 7.01 2.02 17.89
N PRO A 142 8.17 2.39 17.32
CA PRO A 142 8.89 3.57 17.80
C PRO A 142 8.19 4.91 17.49
N VAL A 143 7.27 4.92 16.53
CA VAL A 143 6.52 6.11 16.10
C VAL A 143 5.01 5.82 16.04
N PRO A 144 4.13 6.83 16.07
CA PRO A 144 2.71 6.61 15.86
C PRO A 144 2.42 5.89 14.55
N VAL A 145 1.47 4.96 14.59
CA VAL A 145 0.94 4.28 13.40
C VAL A 145 -0.55 4.57 13.31
N SER A 146 -0.99 4.99 12.13
CA SER A 146 -2.40 5.14 11.75
C SER A 146 -2.74 4.14 10.66
N PHE A 147 -3.98 3.68 10.60
CA PHE A 147 -4.45 2.74 9.58
C PHE A 147 -5.75 3.21 8.96
N ILE A 148 -5.81 3.19 7.63
CA ILE A 148 -7.00 3.45 6.84
C ILE A 148 -7.27 2.19 6.00
N GLY A 149 -8.43 1.55 6.22
CA GLY A 149 -8.82 0.32 5.52
C GLY A 149 -10.04 0.49 4.64
N GLY A 150 -10.04 -0.15 3.47
CA GLY A 150 -11.23 -0.31 2.64
C GLY A 150 -12.18 -1.35 3.25
N ARG A 151 -13.46 -1.00 3.43
CA ARG A 151 -14.46 -1.91 4.02
C ARG A 151 -14.63 -3.21 3.24
N SER A 152 -14.39 -3.17 1.93
CA SER A 152 -14.53 -4.32 1.03
C SER A 152 -13.20 -5.04 0.75
N SER A 153 -12.09 -4.64 1.40
CA SER A 153 -10.76 -5.21 1.20
C SER A 153 -10.70 -6.72 1.47
N ARG A 154 -10.23 -7.49 0.49
CA ARG A 154 -10.01 -8.94 0.64
C ARG A 154 -8.76 -9.20 1.46
N GLU A 155 -7.78 -8.33 1.33
CA GLU A 155 -6.47 -8.36 1.96
C GLU A 155 -6.62 -8.26 3.47
N ILE A 156 -7.45 -7.32 3.95
CA ILE A 156 -7.83 -7.20 5.36
C ILE A 156 -8.53 -8.47 5.85
N ARG A 157 -9.49 -9.00 5.09
CA ARG A 157 -10.19 -10.25 5.43
C ARG A 157 -9.24 -11.45 5.54
N MET A 158 -8.27 -11.56 4.64
CA MET A 158 -7.30 -12.67 4.61
C MET A 158 -6.22 -12.54 5.69
N ALA A 159 -5.67 -11.34 5.87
CA ALA A 159 -4.61 -11.06 6.83
C ALA A 159 -5.11 -11.11 8.28
N GLY A 160 -6.34 -10.65 8.50
CA GLY A 160 -6.88 -10.36 9.82
C GLY A 160 -6.34 -9.04 10.40
N MET A 161 -7.08 -8.46 11.35
CA MET A 161 -6.80 -7.11 11.86
C MET A 161 -6.16 -7.05 13.24
N GLN A 162 -6.02 -8.16 13.95
CA GLN A 162 -5.59 -8.15 15.37
C GLN A 162 -4.23 -7.45 15.59
N THR A 163 -3.27 -7.62 14.68
CA THR A 163 -1.95 -6.99 14.82
C THR A 163 -1.96 -5.54 14.38
N THR A 164 -2.65 -5.25 13.27
CA THR A 164 -2.88 -3.89 12.79
C THR A 164 -3.60 -3.03 13.83
N MET A 165 -4.65 -3.55 14.47
CA MET A 165 -5.40 -2.83 15.52
C MET A 165 -4.54 -2.56 16.75
N ARG A 166 -3.62 -3.46 17.12
CA ARG A 166 -2.70 -3.21 18.24
C ARG A 166 -1.70 -2.11 17.92
N LEU A 167 -1.23 -2.03 16.68
CA LEU A 167 -0.33 -0.97 16.21
C LEU A 167 -1.03 0.37 16.10
N ALA A 168 -2.19 0.39 15.45
CA ALA A 168 -2.94 1.61 15.19
C ALA A 168 -3.69 2.14 16.42
N GLN A 169 -4.04 1.25 17.36
CA GLN A 169 -4.84 1.57 18.54
C GLN A 169 -6.15 2.27 18.14
N ASP A 170 -6.37 3.49 18.59
CA ASP A 170 -7.51 4.36 18.28
C ASP A 170 -7.38 5.09 16.94
N ARG A 171 -6.21 5.03 16.27
CA ARG A 171 -5.95 5.66 14.95
C ARG A 171 -6.37 4.76 13.78
N LEU A 172 -7.55 4.16 13.90
CA LEU A 172 -8.18 3.32 12.87
C LEU A 172 -9.26 4.11 12.16
N GLN A 173 -9.19 4.15 10.83
CA GLN A 173 -10.20 4.76 9.97
C GLN A 173 -10.63 3.78 8.88
N TRP A 174 -11.85 3.95 8.40
CA TRP A 174 -12.45 3.10 7.38
C TRP A 174 -13.04 3.93 6.27
N ILE A 175 -12.89 3.45 5.04
CA ILE A 175 -13.42 4.04 3.82
C ILE A 175 -14.20 2.98 3.03
N ASP A 176 -15.30 3.40 2.40
CA ASP A 176 -16.00 2.53 1.46
C ASP A 176 -15.12 2.34 0.22
N GLY A 177 -14.82 1.09 -0.11
CA GLY A 177 -13.87 0.77 -1.17
C GLY A 177 -13.21 -0.58 -0.98
N SER A 178 -12.52 -1.03 -2.01
CA SER A 178 -11.72 -2.25 -1.99
C SER A 178 -10.32 -1.99 -1.42
N HIS A 179 -9.40 -2.93 -1.59
CA HIS A 179 -7.99 -2.69 -1.30
C HIS A 179 -7.39 -1.56 -2.15
N LEU A 180 -7.96 -1.26 -3.32
CA LEU A 180 -7.53 -0.20 -4.21
C LEU A 180 -8.26 1.13 -3.95
N PHE A 181 -8.87 1.32 -2.77
CA PHE A 181 -9.58 2.55 -2.41
C PHE A 181 -8.79 3.86 -2.68
N PRO A 182 -7.45 3.93 -2.58
CA PRO A 182 -6.72 5.16 -2.94
C PRO A 182 -6.90 5.58 -4.40
N PHE A 183 -7.17 4.62 -5.28
CA PHE A 183 -7.43 4.84 -6.71
C PHE A 183 -8.92 4.96 -7.02
N GLU A 184 -9.79 4.42 -6.16
CA GLU A 184 -11.26 4.47 -6.31
C GLU A 184 -11.85 5.78 -5.77
N ALA A 185 -11.29 6.30 -4.68
CA ALA A 185 -11.76 7.52 -4.00
C ALA A 185 -10.57 8.39 -3.53
N PRO A 186 -9.79 8.99 -4.45
CA PRO A 186 -8.52 9.63 -4.13
C PRO A 186 -8.67 10.84 -3.20
N GLN A 187 -9.69 11.68 -3.39
CA GLN A 187 -9.90 12.89 -2.58
C GLN A 187 -10.43 12.54 -1.19
N GLN A 188 -11.25 11.49 -1.07
CA GLN A 188 -11.65 10.99 0.24
C GLN A 188 -10.46 10.35 0.97
N THR A 189 -9.61 9.64 0.24
CA THR A 189 -8.36 9.09 0.77
C THR A 189 -7.43 10.19 1.30
N ALA A 190 -7.24 11.27 0.54
CA ALA A 190 -6.45 12.43 0.96
C ALA A 190 -6.97 13.04 2.27
N ARG A 191 -8.29 13.27 2.38
CA ARG A 191 -8.91 13.77 3.62
C ARG A 191 -8.70 12.85 4.82
N LEU A 192 -8.72 11.54 4.61
CA LEU A 192 -8.45 10.58 5.70
C LEU A 192 -6.97 10.55 6.10
N ILE A 193 -6.06 10.78 5.15
CA ILE A 193 -4.62 10.93 5.42
C ILE A 193 -4.37 12.19 6.26
N GLU A 194 -4.97 13.33 5.89
CA GLU A 194 -4.89 14.58 6.66
C GLU A 194 -5.42 14.36 8.09
N ARG A 195 -6.59 13.75 8.22
CA ARG A 195 -7.14 13.41 9.54
C ARG A 195 -6.26 12.46 10.34
N ALA A 196 -5.66 11.45 9.68
CA ALA A 196 -4.72 10.53 10.33
C ALA A 196 -3.47 11.26 10.84
N PHE A 197 -2.99 12.24 10.05
CA PHE A 197 -1.87 13.08 10.41
C PHE A 197 -2.17 13.90 11.68
N ASP A 198 -3.34 14.53 11.74
CA ASP A 198 -3.76 15.34 12.90
C ASP A 198 -3.94 14.49 14.17
N LEU A 199 -4.55 13.31 14.05
CA LEU A 199 -4.75 12.40 15.19
C LEU A 199 -3.44 11.96 15.85
N ALA A 200 -2.40 11.75 15.07
CA ALA A 200 -1.09 11.38 15.59
C ALA A 200 -0.32 12.59 16.15
N SER A 201 -0.47 13.77 15.55
CA SER A 201 0.23 14.99 15.96
C SER A 201 -0.28 15.54 17.31
N ASN A 202 -1.55 15.26 17.64
CA ASN A 202 -2.20 15.68 18.88
C ASN A 202 -2.13 14.62 20.00
N ALA A 203 -1.54 13.45 19.75
CA ALA A 203 -1.46 12.36 20.71
C ALA A 203 -0.08 12.28 21.36
N CYS A 204 -0.03 12.13 22.70
CA CYS A 204 1.22 11.77 23.37
C CYS A 204 1.64 10.35 22.97
N HIS A 205 2.79 10.21 22.32
CA HIS A 205 3.37 8.92 21.96
C HIS A 205 4.68 8.70 22.71
N PRO A 206 4.90 7.56 23.38
CA PRO A 206 6.09 7.34 24.22
C PRO A 206 7.43 7.36 23.45
N GLY A 207 7.39 7.33 22.11
CA GLY A 207 8.56 7.48 21.24
C GLY A 207 8.79 8.88 20.66
N LEU A 208 7.85 9.82 20.84
CA LEU A 208 8.00 11.21 20.40
C LEU A 208 8.51 12.05 21.58
N LYS A 209 9.56 12.85 21.36
CA LYS A 209 10.17 13.70 22.40
C LYS A 209 9.32 14.92 22.77
N THR A 210 8.26 15.22 22.02
CA THR A 210 7.40 16.39 22.20
C THR A 210 5.94 15.94 22.19
N CYS A 211 5.24 16.06 23.33
CA CYS A 211 3.78 16.16 23.31
C CYS A 211 3.44 17.59 22.90
N SER A 212 2.63 17.75 21.85
CA SER A 212 1.99 19.03 21.58
C SER A 212 0.95 19.24 22.69
N LEU A 213 1.17 20.28 23.52
CA LEU A 213 0.21 20.75 24.53
C LEU A 213 -0.89 21.57 23.87
#